data_AF-A0A8D9H0E2-F1
#
_entry.id   AF-A0A8D9H0E2-F1
#
_cell.length_a   1.000
_cell.length_b   1.000
_cell.length_c   1.000
_cell.angle_alpha   90.00
_cell.angle_beta   90.00
_cell.angle_gamma   90.00
#
_symmetry.space_group_name_H-M   'P 1'
#
loop_
_entity.id
_entity.type
_entity.pdbx_description
1 polymer ?
#
loop_
_entity_poly.entity_id
_entity_poly.type
_entity_poly.pdbx_seq_one_letter_code
_entity_poly.pdbx_strand_id
1 'polypeptide(L)'
;MLATKESAQMYAERLAELVTSLGFDGWLINIENEIDKEQVPNLMEFVSHLTKVLHLSTPGSLVIWYDSVTVHGHLKWQDHLNENNKPFFDLCDGIFMNYTWKESYPKLSAEVAGDRKYDVYMGIDVFGRGSFGGGQWTVDTALDLLKRNNVSAAIFAPG
;
A
#
# COMPACT_ATOMS: atom_id res chain seq x y z
N MET A 1 -10.62 17.17 0.10
CA MET A 1 -9.16 17.36 0.25
C MET A 1 -8.47 17.31 -1.11
N LEU A 2 -8.72 16.31 -1.95
CA LEU A 2 -8.09 16.15 -3.28
C LEU A 2 -9.01 16.61 -4.43
N ALA A 3 -9.63 17.79 -4.28
CA ALA A 3 -10.68 18.26 -5.18
C ALA A 3 -10.16 18.66 -6.57
N THR A 4 -8.93 19.18 -6.63
CA THR A 4 -8.22 19.50 -7.88
C THR A 4 -6.81 18.94 -7.85
N LYS A 5 -6.17 18.87 -9.03
CA LYS A 5 -4.78 18.50 -9.18
C LYS A 5 -3.84 19.37 -8.33
N GLU A 6 -4.06 20.68 -8.32
CA GLU A 6 -3.26 21.65 -7.58
C GLU A 6 -3.41 21.43 -6.08
N SER A 7 -4.63 21.18 -5.61
CA SER A 7 -4.85 20.86 -4.19
C SER A 7 -4.14 19.55 -3.81
N ALA A 8 -4.19 18.53 -4.66
CA ALA A 8 -3.50 17.26 -4.44
C ALA A 8 -1.97 17.46 -4.31
N GLN A 9 -1.36 18.20 -5.23
CA GLN A 9 0.07 18.51 -5.15
C GLN A 9 0.42 19.32 -3.89
N MET A 10 -0.37 20.36 -3.58
CA MET A 10 -0.16 21.17 -2.38
C MET A 10 -0.18 20.33 -1.10
N TYR A 11 -1.14 19.41 -0.94
CA TYR A 11 -1.16 18.54 0.25
C TYR A 11 0.05 17.59 0.29
N ALA A 12 0.46 17.03 -0.85
CA ALA A 12 1.64 16.19 -0.95
C ALA A 12 2.92 16.95 -0.54
N GLU A 13 3.09 18.20 -0.99
CA GLU A 13 4.21 19.06 -0.58
C GLU A 13 4.21 19.29 0.93
N ARG A 14 3.06 19.60 1.53
CA ARG A 14 2.96 19.81 3.00
C ARG A 14 3.31 18.54 3.79
N LEU A 15 2.93 17.37 3.30
CA LEU A 15 3.31 16.10 3.93
C LEU A 15 4.82 15.83 3.81
N ALA A 16 5.45 16.19 2.69
CA ALA A 16 6.90 16.07 2.53
C ALA A 16 7.68 17.08 3.40
N GLU A 17 7.15 18.29 3.59
CA GLU A 17 7.69 19.27 4.53
C GLU A 17 7.67 18.74 5.96
N LEU A 18 6.59 18.08 6.39
CA LEU A 18 6.49 17.47 7.72
C LEU A 18 7.54 16.37 7.93
N VAL A 19 7.73 15.50 6.93
CA VAL A 19 8.74 14.42 6.96
C VAL A 19 10.13 15.01 7.16
N THR A 20 10.47 16.03 6.37
CA THR A 20 11.77 16.71 6.44
C THR A 20 11.96 17.46 7.77
N SER A 21 10.92 18.13 8.25
CA SER A 21 11.00 18.99 9.45
C SER A 21 11.01 18.19 10.75
N LEU A 22 10.33 17.04 10.78
CA LEU A 22 10.20 16.20 11.98
C LEU A 22 11.14 15.00 11.96
N GLY A 23 11.77 14.69 10.83
CA GLY A 23 12.83 13.68 10.72
C GLY A 23 12.35 12.23 10.75
N PHE A 24 11.24 11.92 10.08
CA PHE A 24 10.80 10.54 9.82
C PHE A 24 10.92 10.22 8.32
N ASP A 25 10.62 8.97 7.92
CA ASP A 25 11.08 8.43 6.64
C ASP A 25 9.99 8.23 5.58
N GLY A 26 8.83 8.89 5.71
CA GLY A 26 7.76 8.86 4.70
C GLY A 26 6.39 8.48 5.25
N TRP A 27 5.54 7.87 4.42
CA TRP A 27 4.11 7.69 4.71
C TRP A 27 3.55 6.35 4.28
N LEU A 28 2.68 5.77 5.12
CA LEU A 28 1.69 4.77 4.73
C LEU A 28 0.38 5.50 4.40
N ILE A 29 -0.09 5.39 3.17
CA ILE A 29 -1.33 6.01 2.70
C ILE A 29 -2.45 4.98 2.78
N ASN A 30 -3.39 5.19 3.71
CA ASN A 30 -4.58 4.36 3.87
C ASN A 30 -5.87 5.19 3.70
N ILE A 31 -6.61 4.94 2.63
CA ILE A 31 -7.85 5.65 2.30
C ILE A 31 -9.04 4.70 2.51
N GLU A 32 -9.65 4.77 3.69
CA GLU A 32 -10.74 3.86 4.11
C GLU A 32 -12.14 4.45 3.85
N ASN A 33 -12.30 5.18 2.74
CA ASN A 33 -13.59 5.71 2.30
C ASN A 33 -13.71 5.68 0.77
N GLU A 34 -14.93 5.60 0.26
CA GLU A 34 -15.18 5.72 -1.18
C GLU A 34 -14.76 7.10 -1.70
N ILE A 35 -14.32 7.13 -2.95
CA ILE A 35 -13.89 8.31 -3.68
C ILE A 35 -14.70 8.36 -4.98
N ASP A 36 -15.21 9.53 -5.33
CA ASP A 36 -15.89 9.72 -6.61
C ASP A 36 -14.91 9.36 -7.75
N LYS A 37 -15.38 8.62 -8.75
CA LYS A 37 -14.54 8.13 -9.84
C LYS A 37 -13.80 9.26 -10.55
N GLU A 38 -14.42 10.43 -10.63
CA GLU A 38 -13.87 11.66 -11.23
C GLU A 38 -12.70 12.23 -10.42
N GLN A 39 -12.58 11.91 -9.14
CA GLN A 39 -11.50 12.35 -8.24
C GLN A 39 -10.33 11.37 -8.16
N VAL A 40 -10.49 10.12 -8.62
CA VAL A 40 -9.40 9.13 -8.65
C VAL A 40 -8.13 9.64 -9.35
N PRO A 41 -8.20 10.38 -10.49
CA PRO A 41 -7.01 10.97 -11.09
C PRO A 41 -6.25 11.93 -10.16
N ASN A 42 -6.95 12.72 -9.34
CA ASN A 42 -6.31 13.62 -8.38
C ASN A 42 -5.67 12.85 -7.23
N LEU A 43 -6.26 11.74 -6.80
CA LEU A 43 -5.67 10.84 -5.81
C LEU A 43 -4.40 10.17 -6.35
N MET A 44 -4.42 9.70 -7.59
CA MET A 44 -3.23 9.15 -8.24
C MET A 44 -2.14 10.22 -8.41
N GLU A 45 -2.50 11.46 -8.76
CA GLU A 45 -1.55 12.58 -8.77
C GLU A 45 -0.96 12.82 -7.38
N PHE A 46 -1.79 12.84 -6.33
CA PHE A 46 -1.32 13.02 -4.96
C PHE A 46 -0.27 11.98 -4.57
N VAL A 47 -0.55 10.69 -4.80
CA VAL A 47 0.40 9.60 -4.50
C VAL A 47 1.68 9.76 -5.32
N SER A 48 1.57 9.98 -6.63
CA SER A 48 2.75 10.14 -7.50
C SER A 48 3.61 11.35 -7.10
N HIS A 49 2.97 12.47 -6.79
CA HIS A 49 3.66 13.71 -6.46
C HIS A 49 4.32 13.61 -5.08
N LEU A 50 3.63 13.03 -4.09
CA LEU A 50 4.19 12.79 -2.77
C LEU A 50 5.46 11.94 -2.85
N THR A 51 5.42 10.80 -3.55
CA THR A 51 6.59 9.93 -3.76
C THR A 51 7.76 10.72 -4.36
N LYS A 52 7.52 11.48 -5.43
CA LYS A 52 8.56 12.27 -6.11
C LYS A 52 9.18 13.33 -5.20
N VAL A 53 8.36 14.14 -4.53
CA VAL A 53 8.86 15.23 -3.68
C VAL A 53 9.62 14.68 -2.49
N LEU A 54 9.15 13.57 -1.90
CA LEU A 54 9.84 12.90 -0.80
C LEU A 54 11.20 12.36 -1.18
N HIS A 55 11.33 11.68 -2.32
CA HIS A 55 12.63 11.19 -2.77
C HIS A 55 13.62 12.32 -3.06
N LEU A 56 13.13 13.50 -3.45
CA LEU A 56 13.96 14.69 -3.67
C LEU A 56 14.41 15.34 -2.35
N SER A 57 13.51 15.50 -1.38
CA SER A 57 13.83 16.19 -0.12
C SER A 57 14.48 15.29 0.92
N THR A 58 14.11 14.00 0.93
CA THR A 58 14.52 12.98 1.90
C THR A 58 14.88 11.69 1.17
N PRO A 59 16.12 11.56 0.63
CA PRO A 59 16.56 10.36 -0.05
C PRO A 59 16.43 9.11 0.84
N GLY A 60 15.83 8.05 0.30
CA GLY A 60 15.55 6.81 1.05
C GLY A 60 14.19 6.80 1.76
N SER A 61 13.41 7.88 1.69
CA SER A 61 12.02 7.88 2.15
C SER A 61 11.14 6.91 1.35
N LEU A 62 10.06 6.44 1.98
CA LEU A 62 9.13 5.48 1.40
C LEU A 62 7.68 5.98 1.45
N VAL A 63 6.97 5.81 0.34
CA VAL A 63 5.51 5.92 0.26
C VAL A 63 4.93 4.54 0.02
N ILE A 64 4.11 4.06 0.93
CA ILE A 64 3.45 2.75 0.85
C ILE A 64 1.95 2.97 0.70
N TRP A 65 1.34 2.34 -0.30
CA TRP A 65 -0.12 2.35 -0.48
C TRP A 65 -0.76 1.18 0.28
N TYR A 66 -1.86 1.39 1.00
CA TYR A 66 -2.68 0.30 1.53
C TYR A 66 -3.72 -0.13 0.49
N ASP A 67 -3.90 -1.44 0.28
CA ASP A 67 -4.89 -2.04 -0.62
C ASP A 67 -6.33 -1.68 -0.23
N SER A 68 -6.77 -0.48 -0.58
CA SER A 68 -7.99 0.15 -0.09
C SER A 68 -8.93 0.55 -1.23
N VAL A 69 -8.86 1.81 -1.68
CA VAL A 69 -9.63 2.26 -2.83
C VAL A 69 -9.01 1.77 -4.14
N THR A 70 -9.89 1.33 -5.04
CA THR A 70 -9.51 0.88 -6.39
C THR A 70 -9.40 2.05 -7.37
N VAL A 71 -8.91 1.80 -8.59
CA VAL A 71 -8.93 2.77 -9.70
C VAL A 71 -10.33 3.20 -10.16
N HIS A 72 -11.38 2.61 -9.58
CA HIS A 72 -12.77 3.03 -9.79
C HIS A 72 -13.32 3.87 -8.64
N GLY A 73 -12.52 4.11 -7.59
CA GLY A 73 -12.89 4.92 -6.43
C GLY A 73 -13.62 4.14 -5.33
N HIS A 74 -14.01 2.88 -5.60
CA HIS A 74 -14.64 2.03 -4.59
C HIS A 74 -13.63 1.62 -3.53
N LEU A 75 -14.01 1.77 -2.26
CA LEU A 75 -13.32 1.15 -1.14
C LEU A 75 -13.55 -0.36 -1.19
N LYS A 76 -12.56 -1.10 -1.70
CA LYS A 76 -12.67 -2.54 -1.87
C LYS A 76 -11.27 -3.15 -1.85
N TRP A 77 -10.92 -3.73 -0.71
CA TRP A 77 -9.70 -4.52 -0.55
C TRP A 77 -9.70 -5.68 -1.56
N GLN A 78 -8.62 -5.80 -2.33
CA GLN A 78 -8.44 -6.85 -3.33
C GLN A 78 -7.76 -8.10 -2.76
N ASP A 79 -7.06 -7.95 -1.63
CA ASP A 79 -6.25 -8.95 -0.95
C ASP A 79 -5.06 -9.48 -1.79
N HIS A 80 -4.85 -8.94 -2.98
CA HIS A 80 -3.74 -9.26 -3.87
C HIS A 80 -3.51 -8.12 -4.86
N LEU A 81 -2.30 -8.05 -5.42
CA LEU A 81 -1.99 -7.08 -6.46
C LEU A 81 -2.64 -7.50 -7.77
N ASN A 82 -3.48 -6.63 -8.34
CA ASN A 82 -4.16 -6.84 -9.61
C ASN A 82 -4.45 -5.51 -10.32
N GLU A 83 -5.14 -5.54 -11.47
CA GLU A 83 -5.44 -4.35 -12.27
C GLU A 83 -6.18 -3.23 -11.53
N ASN A 84 -6.88 -3.54 -10.43
CA ASN A 84 -7.69 -2.58 -9.69
C ASN A 84 -6.87 -1.73 -8.71
N ASN A 85 -5.70 -2.21 -8.26
CA ASN A 85 -4.82 -1.51 -7.32
C ASN A 85 -3.37 -1.32 -7.83
N LYS A 86 -2.96 -2.06 -8.87
CA LYS A 86 -1.61 -1.95 -9.47
C LYS A 86 -1.25 -0.53 -9.92
N PRO A 87 -2.17 0.27 -10.51
CA PRO A 87 -1.82 1.64 -10.86
C PRO A 87 -1.42 2.52 -9.67
N PHE A 88 -1.85 2.23 -8.43
CA PHE A 88 -1.33 2.92 -7.25
C PHE A 88 0.05 2.40 -6.84
N PHE A 89 0.25 1.07 -6.88
CA PHE A 89 1.54 0.44 -6.62
C PHE A 89 2.65 0.94 -7.57
N ASP A 90 2.33 1.19 -8.84
CA ASP A 90 3.28 1.71 -9.82
C ASP A 90 3.66 3.18 -9.56
N LEU A 91 2.91 3.90 -8.72
CA LEU A 91 3.13 5.33 -8.39
C LEU A 91 3.86 5.55 -7.06
N CYS A 92 4.14 4.49 -6.31
CA CYS A 92 4.79 4.56 -4.99
C CYS A 92 5.76 3.39 -4.77
N ASP A 93 6.39 3.36 -3.60
CA ASP A 93 7.52 2.46 -3.31
C ASP A 93 7.08 1.04 -2.98
N GLY A 94 5.84 0.85 -2.55
CA GLY A 94 5.30 -0.48 -2.31
C GLY A 94 3.83 -0.46 -1.92
N ILE A 95 3.29 -1.66 -1.70
CA ILE A 95 1.88 -1.83 -1.38
C ILE A 95 1.68 -2.82 -0.23
N PHE A 96 0.93 -2.38 0.77
CA PHE A 96 0.47 -3.19 1.88
C PHE A 96 -0.87 -3.81 1.48
N MET A 97 -0.87 -5.12 1.21
CA MET A 97 -2.10 -5.86 0.92
C MET A 97 -2.93 -6.09 2.17
N ASN A 98 -4.24 -6.00 2.04
CA ASN A 98 -5.15 -6.32 3.12
C ASN A 98 -5.01 -7.79 3.57
N TYR A 99 -5.35 -8.06 4.82
CA TYR A 99 -4.95 -9.28 5.53
C TYR A 99 -5.89 -10.48 5.39
N THR A 100 -6.90 -10.43 4.52
CA THR A 100 -7.86 -11.53 4.27
C THR A 100 -7.56 -12.37 3.02
N TRP A 101 -6.31 -12.36 2.57
CA TRP A 101 -5.86 -13.04 1.36
C TRP A 101 -5.89 -14.57 1.45
N LYS A 102 -5.90 -15.21 0.27
CA LYS A 102 -5.99 -16.67 0.10
C LYS A 102 -4.66 -17.27 -0.34
N GLU A 103 -4.54 -18.59 -0.23
CA GLU A 103 -3.28 -19.31 -0.49
C GLU A 103 -2.60 -18.96 -1.84
N SER A 104 -3.39 -18.77 -2.90
CA SER A 104 -2.85 -18.45 -4.23
C SER A 104 -2.47 -16.97 -4.43
N TYR A 105 -2.93 -16.07 -3.57
CA TYR A 105 -2.83 -14.62 -3.77
C TYR A 105 -1.40 -14.06 -3.67
N PRO A 106 -0.53 -14.54 -2.77
CA PRO A 106 0.89 -14.19 -2.78
C PRO A 106 1.56 -14.47 -4.11
N LYS A 107 1.30 -15.66 -4.70
CA LYS A 107 1.86 -16.06 -5.99
C LYS A 107 1.38 -15.15 -7.12
N LEU A 108 0.06 -14.94 -7.20
CA LEU A 108 -0.54 -14.06 -8.20
C LEU A 108 0.01 -12.63 -8.11
N SER A 109 0.18 -12.12 -6.88
CA SER A 109 0.75 -10.79 -6.67
C SER A 109 2.20 -10.71 -7.12
N ALA A 110 3.02 -11.73 -6.85
CA ALA A 110 4.39 -11.80 -7.32
C ALA A 110 4.48 -11.80 -8.85
N GLU A 111 3.60 -12.54 -9.52
CA GLU A 111 3.53 -12.59 -10.98
C GLU A 111 3.17 -11.21 -11.58
N VAL A 112 2.23 -10.49 -10.97
CA VAL A 112 1.82 -9.14 -11.40
C VAL A 112 2.90 -8.08 -11.09
N ALA A 113 3.61 -8.21 -9.97
CA ALA A 113 4.65 -7.27 -9.54
C ALA A 113 5.97 -7.43 -10.31
N GLY A 114 6.24 -8.62 -10.85
CA GLY A 114 7.48 -8.92 -11.56
C GLY A 114 8.71 -8.73 -10.68
N ASP A 115 9.64 -7.87 -11.13
CA ASP A 115 10.88 -7.59 -10.39
C ASP A 115 10.61 -6.88 -9.04
N ARG A 116 9.47 -6.21 -8.90
CA ARG A 116 9.05 -5.52 -7.66
C ARG A 116 8.27 -6.42 -6.69
N LYS A 117 8.33 -7.74 -6.83
CA LYS A 117 7.60 -8.69 -5.96
C LYS A 117 7.85 -8.53 -4.45
N TYR A 118 9.02 -8.02 -4.06
CA TYR A 118 9.33 -7.74 -2.66
C TYR A 118 8.80 -6.39 -2.17
N ASP A 119 8.29 -5.54 -3.07
CA ASP A 119 7.57 -4.32 -2.73
C ASP A 119 6.08 -4.58 -2.49
N VAL A 120 5.63 -5.84 -2.63
CA VAL A 120 4.31 -6.30 -2.21
C VAL A 120 4.42 -6.90 -0.81
N TYR A 121 3.79 -6.25 0.15
CA TYR A 121 3.78 -6.65 1.56
C TYR A 121 2.42 -7.27 1.88
N MET A 122 2.36 -8.60 1.98
CA MET A 122 1.12 -9.31 2.29
C MET A 122 0.78 -9.16 3.78
N GLY A 123 -0.37 -8.55 4.08
CA GLY A 123 -0.80 -8.23 5.44
C GLY A 123 -1.11 -9.47 6.28
N ILE A 124 -0.68 -9.51 7.54
CA ILE A 124 -1.01 -10.54 8.52
C ILE A 124 -1.54 -9.84 9.76
N ASP A 125 -2.82 -10.05 10.09
CA ASP A 125 -3.38 -9.58 11.35
C ASP A 125 -2.97 -10.51 12.48
N VAL A 126 -2.19 -10.00 13.44
CA VAL A 126 -1.70 -10.81 14.57
C VAL A 126 -2.83 -11.31 15.47
N PHE A 127 -4.04 -10.75 15.41
CA PHE A 127 -5.20 -11.28 16.13
C PHE A 127 -5.92 -12.40 15.36
N GLY A 128 -5.56 -12.60 14.09
CA GLY A 128 -6.08 -13.69 13.24
C GLY A 128 -7.48 -13.43 12.67
N ARG A 129 -7.93 -12.17 12.59
CA ARG A 129 -9.27 -11.82 12.07
C ARG A 129 -9.30 -11.98 10.55
N GLY A 130 -9.56 -13.22 10.10
CA GLY A 130 -9.64 -13.56 8.68
C GLY A 130 -8.29 -13.75 7.99
N SER A 131 -7.18 -13.67 8.72
CA SER A 131 -5.85 -13.91 8.18
C SER A 131 -5.58 -15.38 7.88
N PHE A 132 -4.87 -15.61 6.77
CA PHE A 132 -4.45 -16.95 6.38
C PHE A 132 -3.56 -17.58 7.46
N GLY A 133 -3.82 -18.85 7.77
CA GLY A 133 -3.15 -19.54 8.89
C GLY A 133 -3.59 -19.06 10.28
N GLY A 134 -4.48 -18.06 10.37
CA GLY A 134 -4.91 -17.45 11.62
C GLY A 134 -4.00 -16.29 12.04
N GLY A 135 -3.68 -16.24 13.33
CA GLY A 135 -2.83 -15.22 13.94
C GLY A 135 -2.29 -15.74 15.26
N GLN A 136 -1.94 -14.85 16.18
CA GLN A 136 -1.41 -15.20 17.50
C GLN A 136 -0.18 -16.11 17.35
N TRP A 137 -0.27 -17.36 17.83
CA TRP A 137 0.80 -18.35 17.77
C TRP A 137 0.98 -19.02 16.41
N THR A 138 0.12 -18.73 15.42
CA THR A 138 0.14 -19.39 14.10
C THR A 138 0.50 -18.45 12.94
N VAL A 139 1.05 -17.26 13.24
CA VAL A 139 1.54 -16.28 12.25
C VAL A 139 2.62 -16.87 11.33
N ASP A 140 3.39 -17.83 11.83
CA ASP A 140 4.42 -18.56 11.07
C ASP A 140 3.85 -19.26 9.83
N THR A 141 2.62 -19.76 9.90
CA THR A 141 1.95 -20.42 8.77
C THR A 141 1.79 -19.47 7.58
N ALA A 142 1.42 -18.21 7.82
CA ALA A 142 1.37 -17.20 6.78
C ALA A 142 2.77 -16.87 6.26
N LEU A 143 3.72 -16.59 7.16
CA LEU A 143 5.10 -16.25 6.81
C LEU A 143 5.78 -17.29 5.91
N ASP A 144 5.58 -18.58 6.21
CA ASP A 144 6.11 -19.68 5.43
C ASP A 144 5.59 -19.69 3.98
N LEU A 145 4.30 -19.41 3.81
CA LEU A 145 3.70 -19.33 2.48
C LEU A 145 4.21 -18.12 1.71
N LEU A 146 4.31 -16.95 2.35
CA LEU A 146 4.82 -15.73 1.73
C LEU A 146 6.26 -15.91 1.24
N LYS A 147 7.10 -16.51 2.09
CA LYS A 147 8.50 -16.84 1.76
C LYS A 147 8.60 -17.77 0.55
N ARG A 148 7.75 -18.80 0.45
CA ARG A 148 7.74 -19.73 -0.70
C ARG A 148 7.33 -19.06 -2.01
N ASN A 149 6.54 -17.98 -1.92
CA ASN A 149 6.04 -17.24 -3.09
C ASN A 149 6.87 -15.98 -3.43
N ASN A 150 7.98 -15.73 -2.72
CA ASN A 150 8.89 -14.60 -2.96
C ASN A 150 8.21 -13.23 -2.91
N VAL A 151 7.34 -13.02 -1.91
CA VAL A 151 6.76 -11.71 -1.57
C VAL A 151 7.11 -11.35 -0.13
N SER A 152 6.96 -10.08 0.22
CA SER A 152 7.20 -9.58 1.57
C SER A 152 5.97 -9.77 2.48
N ALA A 153 6.18 -9.63 3.78
CA ALA A 153 5.13 -9.69 4.79
C ALA A 153 4.94 -8.32 5.44
N ALA A 154 3.71 -8.02 5.83
CA ALA A 154 3.34 -6.82 6.57
C ALA A 154 2.58 -7.23 7.83
N ILE A 155 3.08 -6.90 9.03
CA ILE A 155 2.44 -7.32 10.29
C ILE A 155 1.49 -6.22 10.77
N PHE A 156 0.21 -6.53 10.86
CA PHE A 156 -0.83 -5.61 11.32
C PHE A 156 -1.10 -5.79 12.81
N ALA A 157 -1.13 -4.65 13.53
CA ALA A 157 -1.38 -4.53 14.97
C ALA A 157 -0.47 -5.36 15.91
N PRO A 158 0.87 -5.39 15.72
CA PRO A 158 1.77 -6.18 16.57
C PRO A 158 1.97 -5.66 18.02
N GLY A 159 1.42 -4.50 18.38
CA GLY A 159 1.70 -3.79 19.64
C GLY A 159 0.48 -3.46 20.47
#